data_AF-A0A533MMS7-F1
#
_entry.id   AF-A0A533MMS7-F1
#
_cell.length_a   1.000
_cell.length_b   1.000
_cell.length_c   1.000
_cell.angle_alpha   90.00
_cell.angle_beta   90.00
_cell.angle_gamma   90.00
#
_symmetry.space_group_name_H-M   'P 1'
#
loop_
_entity.id
_entity.type
_entity.pdbx_description
1 polymer ?
#
loop_
_entity_poly.entity_id
_entity_poly.type
_entity_poly.pdbx_seq_one_letter_code
_entity_poly.pdbx_strand_id
1 'polypeptide(L)'
;MTTEAFFSYAVSCMFGRYSSDKESFILTNKGETIKDFLAKVQAPSFMPDEDNIIPILGDEYFTDDIVSRFREFLKATFGAESLAENLEFIAGALSKSKKGGGSPEKVIRDYFLKSFFKDHVKMYKKRPIYWLFTSGKGRGFNALVYMHRYDKETLAKMGTDYLLKLEDKLDARIGMLSPESNKDVREMSRLSKLIEELAEYDEVLNNKALEYIDIDIDIDLDDGVVVNYAKFWGLVGKV
;
A
#
# COMPACT_ATOMS: atom_id res chain seq x y z
N MET A 1 -19.25 -3.56 12.98
CA MET A 1 -18.31 -3.45 11.84
C MET A 1 -17.54 -4.76 11.74
N THR A 2 -17.41 -5.37 10.56
CA THR A 2 -16.55 -6.57 10.40
C THR A 2 -15.07 -6.18 10.41
N THR A 3 -14.17 -7.13 10.61
CA THR A 3 -12.72 -6.88 10.53
C THR A 3 -12.34 -6.30 9.18
N GLU A 4 -12.85 -6.86 8.07
CA GLU A 4 -12.56 -6.36 6.72
C GLU A 4 -13.08 -4.93 6.49
N ALA A 5 -14.26 -4.62 7.02
CA ALA A 5 -14.82 -3.26 6.95
C ALA A 5 -13.97 -2.26 7.73
N PHE A 6 -13.42 -2.65 8.88
CA PHE A 6 -12.51 -1.80 9.67
C PHE A 6 -11.20 -1.52 8.92
N PHE A 7 -10.56 -2.55 8.35
CA PHE A 7 -9.36 -2.35 7.53
C PHE A 7 -9.63 -1.48 6.30
N SER A 8 -10.75 -1.71 5.61
CA SER A 8 -11.17 -0.88 4.48
C SER A 8 -11.38 0.57 4.89
N TYR A 9 -12.00 0.82 6.04
CA TYR A 9 -12.17 2.17 6.60
C TYR A 9 -10.83 2.82 6.96
N ALA A 10 -9.93 2.09 7.63
CA ALA A 10 -8.59 2.59 7.97
C ALA A 10 -7.81 3.00 6.71
N VAL A 11 -7.77 2.14 5.68
CA VAL A 11 -7.13 2.46 4.39
C VAL A 11 -7.81 3.64 3.70
N SER A 12 -9.14 3.75 3.81
CA SER A 12 -9.87 4.91 3.30
C SER A 12 -9.49 6.22 4.00
N CYS A 13 -9.17 6.17 5.29
CA CYS A 13 -8.63 7.32 6.03
C CYS A 13 -7.19 7.61 5.61
N MET A 14 -6.37 6.58 5.35
CA MET A 14 -5.01 6.74 4.84
C MET A 14 -4.99 7.44 3.49
N PHE A 15 -5.98 7.21 2.63
CA PHE A 15 -6.09 7.92 1.35
C PHE A 15 -6.87 9.24 1.43
N GLY A 16 -7.43 9.58 2.61
CA GLY A 16 -8.21 10.80 2.83
C GLY A 16 -9.60 10.76 2.21
N ARG A 17 -10.09 9.59 1.78
CA ARG A 17 -11.47 9.43 1.32
C ARG A 17 -12.46 9.62 2.48
N TYR A 18 -12.05 9.24 3.68
CA TYR A 18 -12.74 9.51 4.94
C TYR A 18 -11.78 10.17 5.95
N SER A 19 -12.33 10.68 7.04
CA SER A 19 -11.61 11.11 8.23
C SER A 19 -12.30 10.54 9.47
N SER A 20 -11.53 10.25 10.52
CA SER A 20 -12.06 9.91 11.84
C SER A 20 -12.75 11.10 12.52
N ASP A 21 -12.42 12.33 12.11
CA ASP A 21 -12.89 13.56 12.72
C ASP A 21 -14.14 14.14 12.03
N LYS A 22 -14.61 13.50 10.95
CA LYS A 22 -15.75 13.98 10.17
C LYS A 22 -16.50 12.83 9.50
N GLU A 23 -17.79 12.71 9.81
CA GLU A 23 -18.70 11.71 9.23
C GLU A 23 -19.18 12.10 7.81
N SER A 24 -18.26 12.30 6.88
CA SER A 24 -18.57 12.53 5.48
C SER A 24 -17.47 12.01 4.56
N PHE A 25 -17.80 11.83 3.28
CA PHE A 25 -16.79 11.71 2.25
C PHE A 25 -15.96 12.99 2.19
N ILE A 26 -14.64 12.84 2.08
CA ILE A 26 -13.71 13.98 2.04
C ILE A 26 -13.10 14.11 0.64
N LEU A 27 -12.22 13.19 0.23
CA LEU A 27 -11.63 13.17 -1.11
C LEU A 27 -12.36 12.15 -2.00
N THR A 28 -13.17 12.61 -2.94
CA THR A 28 -13.96 11.77 -3.87
C THR A 28 -14.01 12.30 -5.30
N ASN A 29 -13.36 13.42 -5.61
CA ASN A 29 -13.28 13.95 -6.97
C ASN A 29 -11.85 13.82 -7.50
N LYS A 30 -11.73 13.70 -8.82
CA LYS A 30 -10.43 13.62 -9.49
C LYS A 30 -9.60 14.87 -9.19
N GLY A 31 -8.34 14.68 -8.82
CA GLY A 31 -7.39 15.77 -8.61
C GLY A 31 -7.55 16.51 -7.27
N GLU A 32 -8.43 16.06 -6.37
CA GLU A 32 -8.44 16.60 -5.01
C GLU A 32 -7.15 16.20 -4.27
N THR A 33 -6.61 17.16 -3.54
CA THR A 33 -5.30 17.12 -2.88
C THR A 33 -5.43 17.14 -1.36
N ILE A 34 -4.29 17.10 -0.66
CA ILE A 34 -4.25 17.32 0.79
C ILE A 34 -4.81 18.70 1.19
N LYS A 35 -4.69 19.71 0.32
CA LYS A 35 -5.28 21.03 0.58
C LYS A 35 -6.80 20.97 0.63
N ASP A 36 -7.40 20.20 -0.28
CA ASP A 36 -8.86 20.00 -0.32
C ASP A 36 -9.35 19.19 0.87
N PHE A 37 -8.53 18.25 1.36
CA PHE A 37 -8.79 17.53 2.61
C PHE A 37 -8.83 18.49 3.80
N LEU A 38 -7.79 19.32 3.95
CA LEU A 38 -7.67 20.28 5.06
C LEU A 38 -8.74 21.38 5.03
N ALA A 39 -9.22 21.75 3.83
CA ALA A 39 -10.35 22.65 3.69
C ALA A 39 -11.64 22.07 4.29
N LYS A 40 -11.79 20.74 4.27
CA LYS A 40 -12.97 20.02 4.80
C LYS A 40 -12.76 19.56 6.25
N VAL A 41 -11.52 19.31 6.68
CA VAL A 41 -11.11 18.85 8.01
C VAL A 41 -9.93 19.69 8.49
N GLN A 42 -10.21 20.79 9.21
CA GLN A 42 -9.20 21.83 9.51
C GLN A 42 -8.13 21.38 10.51
N ALA A 43 -8.45 20.48 11.43
CA ALA A 43 -7.53 19.96 12.44
C ALA A 43 -7.69 18.43 12.55
N PRO A 44 -7.20 17.67 11.55
CA PRO A 44 -7.37 16.23 11.53
C PRO A 44 -6.47 15.55 12.57
N SER A 45 -7.02 14.55 13.25
CA SER A 45 -6.27 13.66 14.15
C SER A 45 -5.37 12.70 13.36
N PHE A 46 -5.70 12.42 12.09
CA PHE A 46 -4.94 11.56 11.21
C PHE A 46 -4.85 12.16 9.79
N MET A 47 -3.63 12.42 9.33
CA MET A 47 -3.39 12.96 8.00
C MET A 47 -3.42 11.86 6.93
N PRO A 48 -4.02 12.12 5.75
CA PRO A 48 -3.87 11.25 4.60
C PRO A 48 -2.42 11.16 4.15
N ASP A 49 -2.15 10.13 3.37
CA ASP A 49 -0.90 9.92 2.67
C ASP A 49 -0.67 11.02 1.63
N GLU A 50 0.53 11.59 1.61
CA GLU A 50 0.81 12.83 0.88
C GLU A 50 0.78 12.61 -0.63
N ASP A 51 1.50 11.60 -1.10
CA ASP A 51 1.69 11.31 -2.52
C ASP A 51 0.77 10.22 -3.07
N ASN A 52 -0.12 9.66 -2.23
CA ASN A 52 -1.12 8.66 -2.61
C ASN A 52 -0.51 7.28 -2.96
N ILE A 53 0.70 6.99 -2.49
CA ILE A 53 1.39 5.72 -2.71
C ILE A 53 1.73 5.09 -1.36
N ILE A 54 1.03 4.03 -0.96
CA ILE A 54 1.28 3.36 0.32
C ILE A 54 1.92 1.99 0.09
N PRO A 55 3.21 1.79 0.43
CA PRO A 55 3.90 0.52 0.25
C PRO A 55 3.31 -0.62 1.10
N ILE A 56 3.18 -1.80 0.49
CA ILE A 56 2.82 -3.06 1.15
C ILE A 56 3.93 -4.07 0.89
N LEU A 57 4.91 -4.10 1.79
CA LEU A 57 6.11 -4.91 1.67
C LEU A 57 6.22 -5.97 2.77
N GLY A 58 7.03 -6.99 2.50
CA GLY A 58 7.31 -8.13 3.40
C GLY A 58 7.94 -7.73 4.72
N ASP A 59 8.74 -6.67 4.70
CA ASP A 59 9.45 -6.10 5.84
C ASP A 59 9.28 -4.57 5.84
N GLU A 60 9.69 -3.89 6.91
CA GLU A 60 9.60 -2.43 7.06
C GLU A 60 10.79 -1.74 6.39
N TYR A 61 10.56 -1.19 5.19
CA TYR A 61 11.56 -0.43 4.44
C TYR A 61 11.27 1.07 4.38
N PHE A 62 10.01 1.46 4.61
CA PHE A 62 9.52 2.83 4.51
C PHE A 62 8.80 3.22 5.81
N THR A 63 8.97 4.46 6.26
CA THR A 63 8.38 4.97 7.51
C THR A 63 6.86 5.14 7.43
N ASP A 64 6.34 5.28 6.21
CA ASP A 64 4.94 5.44 5.85
C ASP A 64 4.35 4.19 5.20
N ASP A 65 4.95 3.00 5.45
CA ASP A 65 4.35 1.76 4.97
C ASP A 65 2.96 1.51 5.57
N ILE A 66 2.21 0.60 4.96
CA ILE A 66 0.82 0.31 5.33
C ILE A 66 0.62 -0.05 6.81
N VAL A 67 1.60 -0.71 7.46
CA VAL A 67 1.50 -1.11 8.86
C VAL A 67 1.83 0.08 9.76
N SER A 68 2.84 0.87 9.42
CA SER A 68 3.16 2.12 10.12
C SER A 68 1.98 3.09 10.08
N ARG A 69 1.38 3.30 8.90
CA ARG A 69 0.17 4.11 8.76
C ARG A 69 -1.02 3.54 9.54
N PHE A 70 -1.17 2.21 9.59
CA PHE A 70 -2.22 1.57 10.38
C PHE A 70 -2.03 1.79 11.87
N ARG A 71 -0.79 1.74 12.37
CA ARG A 71 -0.47 2.06 13.77
C ARG A 71 -0.80 3.51 14.09
N GLU A 72 -0.41 4.45 13.23
CA GLU A 72 -0.75 5.87 13.42
C GLU A 72 -2.27 6.11 13.38
N PHE A 73 -3.00 5.44 12.49
CA PHE A 73 -4.46 5.47 12.48
C PHE A 73 -5.06 4.95 13.79
N LEU A 74 -4.55 3.85 14.34
CA LEU A 74 -4.99 3.31 15.61
C LEU A 74 -4.73 4.28 16.77
N LYS A 75 -3.54 4.90 16.81
CA LYS A 75 -3.21 5.93 17.82
C LYS A 75 -4.16 7.12 17.74
N ALA A 76 -4.42 7.61 16.53
CA ALA A 76 -5.31 8.74 16.31
C ALA A 76 -6.77 8.44 16.70
N THR A 77 -7.22 7.21 16.50
CA THR A 77 -8.62 6.81 16.74
C THR A 77 -8.88 6.36 18.18
N PHE A 78 -7.93 5.67 18.80
CA PHE A 78 -8.13 4.98 20.09
C PHE A 78 -7.18 5.44 21.19
N GLY A 79 -6.24 6.33 20.92
CA GLY A 79 -5.19 6.72 21.86
C GLY A 79 -3.91 5.91 21.67
N ALA A 80 -2.77 6.52 22.01
CA ALA A 80 -1.48 5.87 21.88
C ALA A 80 -1.24 4.79 22.96
N GLU A 81 -1.89 4.95 24.10
CA GLU A 81 -1.85 4.05 25.25
C GLU A 81 -2.50 2.69 24.95
N SER A 82 -3.50 2.65 24.06
CA SER A 82 -4.22 1.43 23.71
C SER A 82 -3.59 0.68 22.53
N LEU A 83 -2.51 1.21 21.94
CA LEU A 83 -1.96 0.68 20.69
C LEU A 83 -1.56 -0.79 20.80
N ALA A 84 -0.87 -1.17 21.88
CA ALA A 84 -0.41 -2.55 22.07
C ALA A 84 -1.59 -3.52 22.17
N GLU A 85 -2.59 -3.21 23.01
CA GLU A 85 -3.81 -4.01 23.17
C GLU A 85 -4.59 -4.11 21.86
N ASN A 86 -4.74 -3.00 21.13
CA ASN A 86 -5.42 -2.98 19.84
C ASN A 86 -4.72 -3.86 18.80
N LEU A 87 -3.40 -3.79 18.70
CA LEU A 87 -2.63 -4.62 17.77
C LEU A 87 -2.77 -6.11 18.12
N GLU A 88 -2.67 -6.47 19.40
CA GLU A 88 -2.87 -7.85 19.86
C GLU A 88 -4.28 -8.37 19.56
N PHE A 89 -5.30 -7.57 19.86
CA PHE A 89 -6.70 -7.91 19.60
C PHE A 89 -6.94 -8.13 18.10
N ILE A 90 -6.49 -7.19 17.26
CA ILE A 90 -6.64 -7.27 15.80
C ILE A 90 -5.89 -8.46 15.23
N ALA A 91 -4.64 -8.70 15.66
CA ALA A 91 -3.87 -9.86 15.23
C ALA A 91 -4.56 -11.18 15.63
N GLY A 92 -5.14 -11.23 16.84
CA GLY A 92 -5.96 -12.35 17.31
C GLY A 92 -7.15 -12.61 16.39
N ALA A 93 -7.89 -11.55 16.02
CA ALA A 93 -9.04 -11.63 15.12
C ALA A 93 -8.67 -12.04 13.68
N LEU A 94 -7.49 -11.66 13.20
CA LEU A 94 -6.98 -12.06 11.88
C LEU A 94 -6.46 -13.50 11.86
N SER A 95 -5.95 -13.99 12.99
CA SER A 95 -5.40 -15.33 13.11
C SER A 95 -6.51 -16.40 13.11
N LYS A 96 -6.54 -17.26 12.08
CA LYS A 96 -7.44 -18.44 12.06
C LYS A 96 -7.03 -19.55 13.03
N SER A 97 -5.91 -19.38 13.75
CA SER A 97 -5.34 -20.35 14.68
C SER A 97 -4.78 -19.62 15.90
N LYS A 98 -5.13 -20.09 17.11
CA LYS A 98 -4.57 -19.65 18.40
C LYS A 98 -3.05 -19.86 18.55
N LYS A 99 -2.36 -20.36 17.51
CA LYS A 99 -0.90 -20.60 17.46
C LYS A 99 -0.24 -19.83 16.31
N GLY A 100 -0.66 -18.60 16.04
CA GLY A 100 0.04 -17.73 15.10
C GLY A 100 1.40 -17.31 15.68
N GLY A 101 2.47 -17.99 15.29
CA GLY A 101 3.83 -17.57 15.64
C GLY A 101 4.20 -16.27 14.92
N GLY A 102 4.42 -15.20 15.67
CA GLY A 102 4.85 -13.90 15.15
C GLY A 102 4.36 -12.74 16.03
N SER A 103 4.92 -11.55 15.86
CA SER A 103 4.40 -10.35 16.52
C SER A 103 3.03 -9.94 15.91
N PRO A 104 2.19 -9.20 16.65
CA PRO A 104 0.93 -8.66 16.12
C PRO A 104 1.10 -7.92 14.78
N GLU A 105 2.15 -7.12 14.66
CA GLU A 105 2.48 -6.37 13.44
C GLU A 105 2.77 -7.30 12.27
N LYS A 106 3.47 -8.41 12.50
CA LYS A 106 3.72 -9.40 11.45
C LYS A 106 2.42 -10.02 10.94
N VAL A 107 1.47 -10.32 11.85
CA VAL A 107 0.16 -10.87 11.47
C VAL A 107 -0.63 -9.87 10.62
N ILE A 108 -0.62 -8.60 11.03
CA ILE A 108 -1.29 -7.50 10.30
C ILE A 108 -0.62 -7.27 8.93
N ARG A 109 0.72 -7.26 8.87
CA ARG A 109 1.49 -7.16 7.63
C ARG A 109 1.15 -8.30 6.66
N ASP A 110 1.12 -9.53 7.18
CA ASP A 110 0.74 -10.72 6.42
C ASP A 110 -0.70 -10.58 5.87
N TYR A 111 -1.63 -10.01 6.62
CA TYR A 111 -2.99 -9.74 6.15
C TYR A 111 -3.01 -8.74 4.98
N PHE A 112 -2.34 -7.59 5.12
CA PHE A 112 -2.26 -6.59 4.04
C PHE A 112 -1.63 -7.18 2.76
N LEU A 113 -0.54 -7.94 2.89
CA LEU A 113 0.14 -8.57 1.75
C LEU A 113 -0.66 -9.67 1.05
N LYS A 114 -1.46 -10.46 1.77
CA LYS A 114 -2.03 -11.72 1.26
C LYS A 114 -3.53 -11.68 1.00
N SER A 115 -4.25 -10.85 1.75
CA SER A 115 -5.70 -11.00 1.93
C SER A 115 -6.45 -9.70 1.71
N PHE A 116 -5.95 -8.56 2.22
CA PHE A 116 -6.63 -7.27 2.16
C PHE A 116 -7.17 -6.93 0.77
N PHE A 117 -6.33 -7.01 -0.27
CA PHE A 117 -6.77 -6.65 -1.63
C PHE A 117 -7.88 -7.57 -2.17
N LYS A 118 -7.89 -8.85 -1.79
CA LYS A 118 -8.97 -9.78 -2.19
C LYS A 118 -10.28 -9.42 -1.50
N ASP A 119 -10.22 -9.08 -0.22
CA ASP A 119 -11.38 -8.63 0.55
C ASP A 119 -11.93 -7.30 -0.01
N HIS A 120 -11.03 -6.39 -0.36
CA HIS A 120 -11.33 -5.12 -1.01
C HIS A 120 -12.00 -5.32 -2.38
N VAL A 121 -11.43 -6.16 -3.25
CA VAL A 121 -12.04 -6.51 -4.55
C VAL A 121 -13.47 -7.07 -4.38
N LYS A 122 -13.67 -7.95 -3.39
CA LYS A 122 -14.98 -8.53 -3.08
C LYS A 122 -15.97 -7.46 -2.59
N MET A 123 -15.54 -6.62 -1.65
CA MET A 123 -16.35 -5.54 -1.08
C MET A 123 -16.81 -4.57 -2.16
N TYR A 124 -15.94 -4.24 -3.11
CA TYR A 124 -16.22 -3.35 -4.23
C TYR A 124 -16.77 -4.07 -5.47
N LYS A 125 -17.24 -5.32 -5.35
CA LYS A 125 -17.88 -6.09 -6.44
C LYS A 125 -17.04 -6.08 -7.74
N LYS A 126 -15.74 -6.37 -7.63
CA LYS A 126 -14.76 -6.35 -8.74
C LYS A 126 -14.53 -4.98 -9.37
N ARG A 127 -14.72 -3.90 -8.60
CA ARG A 127 -14.45 -2.51 -9.00
C ARG A 127 -13.65 -1.79 -7.90
N PRO A 128 -12.45 -2.30 -7.54
CA PRO A 128 -11.68 -1.75 -6.43
C PRO A 128 -11.27 -0.31 -6.71
N ILE A 129 -11.43 0.57 -5.72
CA ILE A 129 -11.00 1.99 -5.84
C ILE A 129 -9.58 2.24 -5.32
N TYR A 130 -9.10 1.40 -4.41
CA TYR A 130 -7.68 1.26 -4.07
C TYR A 130 -7.05 0.22 -4.97
N TRP A 131 -6.17 0.64 -5.86
CA TRP A 131 -5.51 -0.20 -6.84
C TRP A 131 -4.20 -0.72 -6.27
N LEU A 132 -3.99 -2.03 -6.39
CA LEU A 132 -2.76 -2.69 -5.96
C LEU A 132 -1.80 -2.75 -7.13
N PHE A 133 -0.80 -1.89 -7.12
CA PHE A 133 0.39 -2.02 -7.95
C PHE A 133 1.26 -3.12 -7.36
N THR A 134 1.68 -4.09 -8.18
CA THR A 134 2.37 -5.29 -7.69
C THR A 134 3.30 -5.87 -8.74
N SER A 135 4.50 -6.24 -8.32
CA SER A 135 5.46 -6.99 -9.14
C SER A 135 5.05 -8.45 -9.39
N GLY A 136 3.97 -8.91 -8.76
CA GLY A 136 3.34 -10.18 -9.05
C GLY A 136 3.44 -11.20 -7.91
N LYS A 137 3.91 -12.41 -8.22
CA LYS A 137 3.79 -13.55 -7.29
C LYS A 137 4.79 -13.52 -6.15
N GLY A 138 6.02 -13.09 -6.40
CA GLY A 138 7.05 -12.99 -5.37
C GLY A 138 6.84 -11.77 -4.46
N ARG A 139 6.07 -10.78 -4.94
CA ARG A 139 5.67 -9.59 -4.18
C ARG A 139 6.88 -8.79 -3.74
N GLY A 140 7.90 -8.75 -4.60
CA GLY A 140 9.08 -7.88 -4.47
C GLY A 140 8.68 -6.44 -4.20
N PHE A 141 7.69 -5.95 -4.94
CA PHE A 141 7.04 -4.67 -4.70
C PHE A 141 5.54 -4.80 -4.66
N ASN A 142 4.89 -4.14 -3.70
CA ASN A 142 3.49 -3.77 -3.83
C ASN A 142 3.25 -2.39 -3.23
N ALA A 143 2.30 -1.66 -3.80
CA ALA A 143 1.78 -0.42 -3.24
C ALA A 143 0.29 -0.29 -3.52
N LEU A 144 -0.45 0.35 -2.61
CA LEU A 144 -1.80 0.80 -2.88
C LEU A 144 -1.79 2.24 -3.37
N VAL A 145 -2.66 2.50 -4.35
CA VAL A 145 -2.93 3.85 -4.87
C VAL A 145 -4.43 4.07 -4.91
N TYR A 146 -4.92 5.20 -4.42
CA TYR A 146 -6.34 5.53 -4.55
C TYR A 146 -6.63 6.19 -5.90
N MET A 147 -7.50 5.57 -6.69
CA MET A 147 -7.78 6.01 -8.06
C MET A 147 -8.25 7.46 -8.19
N HIS A 148 -8.96 8.03 -7.21
CA HIS A 148 -9.46 9.42 -7.34
C HIS A 148 -8.36 10.45 -7.12
N ARG A 149 -7.25 10.04 -6.51
CA ARG A 149 -6.05 10.85 -6.28
C ARG A 149 -4.90 10.45 -7.20
N TYR A 150 -5.13 9.54 -8.15
CA TYR A 150 -4.12 9.20 -9.15
C TYR A 150 -3.86 10.41 -10.04
N ASP A 151 -2.59 10.67 -10.31
CA ASP A 151 -2.13 11.70 -11.23
C ASP A 151 -1.08 11.12 -12.20
N LYS A 152 -0.73 11.91 -13.23
CA LYS A 152 0.23 11.52 -14.27
C LYS A 152 1.65 11.29 -13.73
N GLU A 153 1.98 11.88 -12.58
CA GLU A 153 3.30 11.74 -11.95
C GLU A 153 3.40 10.49 -11.07
N THR A 154 2.27 9.86 -10.72
CA THR A 154 2.20 8.76 -9.75
C THR A 154 3.12 7.59 -10.14
N LEU A 155 3.20 7.24 -11.43
CA LEU A 155 4.10 6.17 -11.88
C LEU A 155 5.58 6.59 -11.77
N ALA A 156 5.93 7.80 -12.21
CA ALA A 156 7.30 8.30 -12.11
C ALA A 156 7.78 8.39 -10.65
N LYS A 157 6.91 8.86 -9.74
CA LYS A 157 7.15 8.85 -8.29
C LYS A 157 7.32 7.43 -7.76
N MET A 158 6.48 6.49 -8.18
CA MET A 158 6.61 5.08 -7.78
C MET A 158 7.98 4.49 -8.16
N GLY A 159 8.49 4.77 -9.36
CA GLY A 159 9.84 4.35 -9.78
C GLY A 159 10.95 4.99 -8.93
N THR A 160 10.95 6.33 -8.88
CA THR A 160 12.05 7.11 -8.27
C THR A 160 12.05 7.10 -6.75
N ASP A 161 10.88 7.25 -6.13
CA ASP A 161 10.76 7.41 -4.69
C ASP A 161 10.56 6.11 -3.93
N TYR A 162 10.18 5.03 -4.61
CA TYR A 162 9.90 3.74 -3.98
C TYR A 162 10.71 2.58 -4.55
N LEU A 163 10.63 2.28 -5.85
CA LEU A 163 11.35 1.13 -6.42
C LEU A 163 12.86 1.26 -6.28
N LEU A 164 13.45 2.37 -6.75
CA LEU A 164 14.88 2.63 -6.64
C LEU A 164 15.35 2.62 -5.18
N LYS A 165 14.62 3.29 -4.28
CA LYS A 165 14.96 3.32 -2.84
C LYS A 165 14.83 1.93 -2.19
N LEU A 166 13.91 1.10 -2.64
CA LEU A 166 13.77 -0.26 -2.13
C LEU A 166 14.96 -1.11 -2.59
N GLU A 167 15.32 -1.06 -3.86
CA GLU A 167 16.50 -1.74 -4.39
C GLU A 167 17.77 -1.38 -3.62
N ASP A 168 18.05 -0.08 -3.44
CA ASP A 168 19.18 0.41 -2.64
C ASP A 168 19.20 -0.17 -1.21
N LYS A 169 18.03 -0.23 -0.56
CA LYS A 169 17.90 -0.80 0.80
C LYS A 169 18.13 -2.31 0.81
N LEU A 170 17.69 -3.03 -0.22
CA LEU A 170 17.90 -4.47 -0.34
C LEU A 170 19.38 -4.79 -0.60
N ASP A 171 20.04 -4.04 -1.47
CA ASP A 171 21.48 -4.18 -1.74
C ASP A 171 22.33 -3.87 -0.50
N ALA A 172 22.02 -2.75 0.18
CA ALA A 172 22.68 -2.43 1.45
C ALA A 172 22.49 -3.55 2.48
N ARG A 173 21.30 -4.17 2.52
CA ARG A 173 21.03 -5.31 3.40
C ARG A 173 21.86 -6.54 3.02
N ILE A 174 21.98 -6.86 1.74
CA ILE A 174 22.84 -7.95 1.25
C ILE A 174 24.30 -7.71 1.67
N GLY A 175 24.80 -6.49 1.52
CA GLY A 175 26.17 -6.12 1.90
C GLY A 175 26.49 -6.27 3.40
N MET A 176 25.46 -6.30 4.26
CA MET A 176 25.61 -6.51 5.71
C MET A 176 25.56 -7.99 6.14
N LEU A 177 25.18 -8.90 5.24
CA LEU A 177 25.03 -10.33 5.55
C LEU A 177 26.37 -11.07 5.41
N SER A 178 26.58 -12.10 6.22
CA SER A 178 27.81 -12.90 6.18
C SER A 178 27.68 -14.11 5.26
N PRO A 179 28.57 -14.31 4.28
CA PRO A 179 28.54 -15.50 3.42
C PRO A 179 28.91 -16.80 4.16
N GLU A 180 29.43 -16.72 5.38
CA GLU A 180 29.79 -17.87 6.21
C GLU A 180 28.58 -18.44 6.98
N SER A 181 27.49 -17.66 7.10
CA SER A 181 26.27 -18.08 7.79
C SER A 181 25.28 -18.69 6.79
N ASN A 182 24.93 -19.96 6.98
CA ASN A 182 23.90 -20.63 6.16
C ASN A 182 22.54 -19.89 6.20
N LYS A 183 22.22 -19.19 7.29
CA LYS A 183 21.01 -18.38 7.39
C LYS A 183 21.12 -17.15 6.49
N ASP A 184 22.26 -16.49 6.52
CA ASP A 184 22.53 -15.26 5.78
C ASP A 184 22.64 -15.55 4.28
N VAL A 185 23.24 -16.67 3.87
CA VAL A 185 23.27 -17.12 2.47
C VAL A 185 21.85 -17.35 1.93
N ARG A 186 20.95 -17.93 2.72
CA ARG A 186 19.53 -18.07 2.33
C ARG A 186 18.83 -16.73 2.21
N GLU A 187 19.15 -15.80 3.09
CA GLU A 187 18.60 -14.45 3.06
C GLU A 187 19.14 -13.67 1.85
N MET A 188 20.44 -13.70 1.57
CA MET A 188 21.03 -13.13 0.35
C MET A 188 20.31 -13.65 -0.89
N SER A 189 20.13 -14.98 -1.01
CA SER A 189 19.40 -15.56 -2.14
C SER A 189 17.95 -15.11 -2.23
N ARG A 190 17.27 -14.88 -1.08
CA ARG A 190 15.92 -14.32 -1.06
C ARG A 190 15.92 -12.88 -1.56
N LEU A 191 16.83 -12.04 -1.04
CA LEU A 191 16.90 -10.62 -1.38
C LEU A 191 17.29 -10.40 -2.84
N SER A 192 18.26 -11.16 -3.37
CA SER A 192 18.64 -11.08 -4.79
C SER A 192 17.47 -11.40 -5.72
N LYS A 193 16.62 -12.38 -5.37
CA LYS A 193 15.41 -12.67 -6.15
C LYS A 193 14.38 -11.55 -6.09
N LEU A 194 14.30 -10.84 -4.96
CA LEU A 194 13.43 -9.66 -4.88
C LEU A 194 13.97 -8.56 -5.78
N ILE A 195 15.28 -8.30 -5.77
CA ILE A 195 15.92 -7.31 -6.65
C ILE A 195 15.70 -7.66 -8.12
N GLU A 196 15.88 -8.91 -8.52
CA GLU A 196 15.57 -9.37 -9.89
C GLU A 196 14.11 -9.08 -10.28
N GLU A 197 13.16 -9.39 -9.39
CA GLU A 197 11.73 -9.09 -9.60
C GLU A 197 11.44 -7.58 -9.63
N LEU A 198 12.15 -6.77 -8.83
CA LEU A 198 12.03 -5.31 -8.85
C LEU A 198 12.51 -4.73 -10.17
N ALA A 199 13.66 -5.19 -10.68
CA ALA A 199 14.21 -4.72 -11.94
C ALA A 199 13.27 -5.03 -13.12
N GLU A 200 12.73 -6.25 -13.18
CA GLU A 200 11.71 -6.62 -14.18
C GLU A 200 10.47 -5.73 -14.09
N TYR A 201 10.02 -5.44 -12.86
CA TYR A 201 8.84 -4.59 -12.65
C TYR A 201 9.10 -3.12 -13.00
N ASP A 202 10.28 -2.59 -12.64
CA ASP A 202 10.69 -1.22 -12.92
C ASP A 202 10.80 -0.97 -14.43
N GLU A 203 11.30 -1.94 -15.20
CA GLU A 203 11.30 -1.87 -16.67
C GLU A 203 9.87 -1.71 -17.23
N VAL A 204 8.92 -2.53 -16.76
CA VAL A 204 7.51 -2.45 -17.20
C VAL A 204 6.87 -1.13 -16.76
N LEU A 205 7.18 -0.67 -15.55
CA LEU A 205 6.68 0.59 -15.00
C LEU A 205 7.20 1.79 -15.78
N ASN A 206 8.50 1.86 -16.06
CA ASN A 206 9.13 2.94 -16.81
C ASN A 206 8.63 2.99 -18.25
N ASN A 207 8.53 1.84 -18.92
CA ASN A 207 7.99 1.77 -20.28
C ASN A 207 6.55 2.32 -20.33
N LYS A 208 5.71 1.98 -19.35
CA LYS A 208 4.33 2.51 -19.28
C LYS A 208 4.26 3.96 -18.85
N ALA A 209 5.12 4.41 -17.94
CA ALA A 209 5.17 5.81 -17.54
C ALA A 209 5.53 6.69 -18.74
N LEU A 210 6.53 6.30 -19.53
CA LEU A 210 6.91 6.98 -20.79
C LEU A 210 5.78 6.93 -21.82
N GLU A 211 5.19 5.75 -22.05
CA GLU A 211 4.04 5.62 -22.95
C GLU A 211 2.90 6.58 -22.55
N TYR A 212 2.55 6.64 -21.27
CA TYR A 212 1.41 7.45 -20.82
C TYR A 212 1.69 8.95 -20.92
N ILE A 213 2.94 9.36 -20.74
CA ILE A 213 3.36 10.74 -20.98
C ILE A 213 3.26 11.06 -22.48
N ASP A 214 3.77 10.18 -23.35
CA ASP A 214 3.85 10.41 -24.79
C ASP A 214 2.47 10.52 -25.46
N ILE A 215 1.48 9.73 -25.03
CA ILE A 215 0.11 9.73 -25.58
C ILE A 215 -0.94 10.34 -24.66
N ASP A 216 -0.51 11.08 -23.64
CA ASP A 216 -1.35 11.79 -22.66
C ASP A 216 -2.43 10.91 -22.00
N ILE A 217 -2.10 9.64 -21.71
CA ILE A 217 -3.01 8.74 -21.02
C ILE A 217 -3.24 9.24 -19.59
N ASP A 218 -4.49 9.54 -19.30
CA ASP A 218 -5.00 9.83 -17.97
C ASP A 218 -6.21 8.93 -17.68
N ILE A 219 -6.60 8.87 -16.41
CA ILE A 219 -7.85 8.23 -16.00
C ILE A 219 -9.00 9.22 -16.15
N ASP A 220 -10.17 8.75 -16.51
CA ASP A 220 -11.41 9.54 -16.45
C ASP A 220 -12.37 8.82 -15.51
N LEU A 221 -12.78 9.47 -14.41
CA LEU A 221 -13.66 8.81 -13.45
C LEU A 221 -15.01 8.39 -14.07
N ASP A 222 -15.45 9.08 -15.12
CA ASP A 222 -16.70 8.79 -15.83
C ASP A 222 -16.62 7.51 -16.67
N ASP A 223 -15.42 7.09 -17.10
CA ASP A 223 -15.18 5.78 -17.73
C ASP A 223 -15.45 4.61 -16.76
N GLY A 224 -15.48 4.91 -15.46
CA GLY A 224 -15.67 3.95 -14.40
C GLY A 224 -14.43 3.09 -14.12
N VAL A 225 -14.49 2.33 -13.03
CA VAL A 225 -13.31 1.62 -12.49
C VAL A 225 -12.74 0.61 -13.47
N VAL A 226 -13.59 -0.16 -14.16
CA VAL A 226 -13.12 -1.29 -15.00
C VAL A 226 -12.27 -0.82 -16.17
N VAL A 227 -12.71 0.24 -16.86
CA VAL A 227 -12.01 0.80 -18.01
C VAL A 227 -10.68 1.42 -17.57
N ASN A 228 -10.70 2.21 -16.50
CA ASN A 228 -9.46 2.82 -16.00
C ASN A 228 -8.47 1.79 -15.45
N TYR A 229 -8.94 0.78 -14.72
CA TYR A 229 -8.07 -0.27 -14.19
C TYR A 229 -7.36 -1.04 -15.31
N ALA A 230 -8.05 -1.26 -16.43
CA ALA A 230 -7.48 -1.95 -17.59
C ALA A 230 -6.33 -1.17 -18.24
N LYS A 231 -6.29 0.17 -18.14
CA LYS A 231 -5.16 0.98 -18.62
C LYS A 231 -3.85 0.48 -17.98
N PHE A 232 -3.86 0.18 -16.69
CA PHE A 232 -2.69 -0.28 -15.92
C PHE A 232 -2.38 -1.77 -16.01
N TRP A 233 -2.96 -2.49 -16.98
CA TRP A 233 -2.71 -3.93 -17.15
C TRP A 233 -1.21 -4.26 -17.21
N GLY A 234 -0.77 -5.19 -16.39
CA GLY A 234 0.64 -5.56 -16.24
C GLY A 234 1.34 -4.90 -15.05
N LEU A 235 0.83 -3.75 -14.56
CA LEU A 235 1.34 -3.10 -13.34
C LEU A 235 0.50 -3.41 -12.10
N VAL A 236 -0.80 -3.60 -12.30
CA VAL A 236 -1.76 -3.82 -11.21
C VAL A 236 -2.15 -5.29 -11.06
N GLY A 237 -2.53 -5.67 -9.84
CA GLY A 237 -2.97 -7.02 -9.51
C GLY A 237 -4.26 -7.42 -10.23
N LYS A 238 -4.53 -8.72 -10.34
CA LYS A 238 -5.77 -9.21 -10.97
C LYS A 238 -6.99 -9.00 -10.06
N VAL A 239 -8.14 -8.68 -10.67
CA VAL A 239 -9.44 -8.39 -10.04
C VAL A 239 -10.49 -9.43 -10.44
#